data_AF-A0A430RVF5-F1
#
_entry.id   AF-A0A430RVF5-F1
#
_cell.length_a   1.000
_cell.length_b   1.000
_cell.length_c   1.000
_cell.angle_alpha   90.00
_cell.angle_beta   90.00
_cell.angle_gamma   90.00
#
_symmetry.space_group_name_H-M   'P 1'
#
loop_
_entity.id
_entity.type
_entity.pdbx_description
1 polymer ?
#
loop_
_entity_poly.entity_id
_entity_poly.type
_entity_poly.pdbx_seq_one_letter_code
_entity_poly.pdbx_strand_id
1 'polypeptide(L)'
;PFLQVYTQLDYPLNASGKPLLGWPAYIPVAFELTILTVTVGIFLVLLYLNGLPQAAHPAVLARGYARVLVDGYGVFVYASDPRFDLESTKALLRGVGAEVDGVRRD
;
A
#
# COMPACT_ATOMS: atom_id res chain seq x y z
N PRO A 1 -25.44 -6.83 7.80
CA PRO A 1 -26.80 -7.44 7.85
C PRO A 1 -26.82 -8.88 8.39
N PHE A 2 -25.99 -9.80 7.87
CA PHE A 2 -26.02 -11.21 8.28
C PHE A 2 -25.79 -11.42 9.78
N LEU A 3 -24.76 -10.80 10.37
CA LEU A 3 -24.46 -10.94 11.81
C LEU A 3 -25.64 -10.54 12.72
N GLN A 4 -26.32 -9.43 12.43
CA GLN A 4 -27.46 -8.96 13.22
C GLN A 4 -28.71 -9.82 13.05
N VAL A 5 -28.96 -10.33 11.83
CA VAL A 5 -30.06 -11.29 11.58
C VAL A 5 -29.81 -12.57 12.36
N TYR A 6 -28.57 -13.09 12.34
CA TYR A 6 -28.18 -14.24 13.14
C TYR A 6 -28.37 -13.98 14.64
N THR A 7 -27.90 -12.85 15.18
CA THR A 7 -28.08 -12.55 16.62
C THR A 7 -29.54 -12.38 17.04
N GLN A 8 -30.40 -11.83 16.17
CA GLN A 8 -31.83 -11.63 16.48
C GLN A 8 -32.60 -12.96 16.43
N LEU A 9 -32.14 -13.92 15.63
CA LEU A 9 -32.69 -15.28 15.58
C LEU A 9 -32.15 -16.15 16.72
N ASP A 10 -30.88 -15.99 17.08
CA ASP A 10 -30.19 -16.78 18.11
C ASP A 10 -30.52 -16.29 19.54
N TYR A 11 -30.69 -14.98 19.71
CA TYR A 11 -31.09 -14.36 20.98
C TYR A 11 -32.06 -13.18 20.74
N PRO A 12 -33.37 -13.45 20.61
CA PRO A 12 -34.38 -12.43 20.32
C PRO A 12 -34.60 -11.53 21.54
N LEU A 13 -34.01 -10.33 21.50
CA LEU A 13 -34.20 -9.30 22.52
C LEU A 13 -35.38 -8.39 22.15
N ASN A 14 -36.40 -8.33 23.00
CA ASN A 14 -37.49 -7.35 22.85
C ASN A 14 -37.02 -5.96 23.32
N ALA A 15 -36.33 -5.23 22.45
CA ALA A 15 -35.94 -3.84 22.68
C ALA A 15 -37.08 -2.89 22.28
N SER A 16 -37.87 -2.45 23.27
CA SER A 16 -38.88 -1.39 23.10
C SER A 16 -40.02 -1.73 22.11
N GLY A 17 -40.44 -3.00 22.01
CA GLY A 17 -41.61 -3.40 21.20
C GLY A 17 -41.44 -3.26 19.69
N LYS A 18 -40.22 -3.00 19.22
CA LYS A 18 -39.92 -2.88 17.79
C LYS A 18 -39.90 -4.26 17.13
N PRO A 19 -40.25 -4.36 15.82
CA PRO A 19 -40.08 -5.60 15.07
C PRO A 19 -38.63 -6.10 15.17
N LEU A 20 -38.46 -7.41 15.42
CA LEU A 20 -37.14 -8.06 15.53
C LEU A 20 -36.26 -7.76 14.30
N LEU A 21 -36.87 -7.70 13.11
CA LEU A 21 -36.20 -7.36 11.85
C LEU A 21 -36.48 -5.91 11.42
N GLY A 22 -36.03 -4.95 12.23
CA GLY A 22 -36.07 -3.51 11.92
C GLY A 22 -35.03 -3.11 10.86
N TRP A 23 -35.31 -3.40 9.58
CA TRP A 23 -34.35 -3.26 8.47
C TRP A 23 -33.66 -1.89 8.29
N PRO A 24 -34.29 -0.73 8.56
CA PRO A 24 -33.61 0.57 8.39
C PRO A 24 -32.46 0.77 9.38
N ALA A 25 -32.53 0.16 10.56
CA ALA A 25 -31.48 0.25 11.57
C ALA A 25 -30.19 -0.48 11.15
N TYR A 26 -30.23 -1.35 10.13
CA TYR A 26 -29.08 -2.09 9.63
C TYR A 26 -28.25 -1.34 8.60
N ILE A 27 -28.81 -0.29 7.99
CA ILE A 27 -28.15 0.46 6.92
C ILE A 27 -26.84 1.07 7.41
N PRO A 28 -26.77 1.78 8.55
CA PRO A 28 -25.52 2.38 9.02
C PRO A 28 -24.44 1.31 9.31
N VAL A 29 -24.81 0.20 9.97
CA VAL A 29 -23.85 -0.86 10.32
C VAL A 29 -23.30 -1.55 9.07
N ALA A 30 -24.15 -1.85 8.08
CA ALA A 30 -23.71 -2.46 6.84
C ALA A 30 -22.83 -1.53 6.00
N PHE A 31 -23.14 -0.23 6.00
CA PHE A 31 -22.33 0.80 5.35
C PHE A 31 -20.92 0.86 5.96
N GLU A 32 -20.81 0.94 7.29
CA GLU A 32 -19.52 0.97 8.00
C GLU A 32 -18.69 -0.29 7.74
N LEU A 33 -19.31 -1.48 7.80
CA LEU A 33 -18.60 -2.73 7.49
C LEU A 33 -18.11 -2.79 6.05
N THR A 34 -18.87 -2.24 5.10
CA THR A 34 -18.47 -2.18 3.69
C THR A 34 -17.25 -1.28 3.52
N ILE A 35 -17.29 -0.06 4.07
CA ILE A 35 -16.17 0.89 3.98
C ILE A 35 -14.93 0.36 4.69
N LEU A 36 -15.10 -0.22 5.89
CA LEU A 36 -14.00 -0.81 6.65
C LEU A 36 -13.33 -1.93 5.83
N THR A 37 -14.13 -2.85 5.28
CA THR A 37 -13.61 -3.98 4.49
C THR A 37 -12.89 -3.50 3.24
N VAL A 38 -13.48 -2.56 2.50
CA VAL A 38 -12.88 -2.01 1.27
C VAL A 38 -11.59 -1.27 1.58
N THR A 39 -11.57 -0.42 2.61
CA THR A 39 -10.41 0.38 2.97
C THR A 39 -9.24 -0.49 3.42
N VAL A 40 -9.50 -1.47 4.30
CA VAL A 40 -8.47 -2.43 4.74
C VAL A 40 -8.00 -3.30 3.57
N GLY A 41 -8.92 -3.77 2.72
CA GLY A 41 -8.59 -4.54 1.53
C GLY A 41 -7.69 -3.78 0.57
N ILE A 42 -8.04 -2.54 0.22
CA ILE A 42 -7.23 -1.68 -0.65
C ILE A 42 -5.85 -1.41 -0.02
N PHE A 43 -5.81 -1.08 1.26
CA PHE A 43 -4.55 -0.83 1.97
C PHE A 43 -3.61 -2.04 1.87
N LEU A 44 -4.10 -3.24 2.16
CA LEU A 44 -3.30 -4.47 2.08
C LEU A 44 -2.88 -4.83 0.65
N VAL A 45 -3.78 -4.64 -0.33
CA VAL A 45 -3.47 -4.88 -1.75
C VAL A 45 -2.38 -3.92 -2.24
N LEU A 46 -2.46 -2.63 -1.87
CA LEU A 46 -1.45 -1.64 -2.25
C LEU A 46 -0.09 -1.97 -1.62
N LEU A 47 -0.05 -2.41 -0.36
CA LEU A 47 1.20 -2.87 0.24
C LEU A 47 1.79 -4.05 -0.55
N TYR A 48 0.98 -5.07 -0.83
CA TYR A 48 1.41 -6.26 -1.56
C TYR A 48 1.91 -5.95 -2.97
N LEU A 49 1.14 -5.18 -3.75
CA LEU A 49 1.49 -4.85 -5.14
C LEU A 49 2.72 -3.95 -5.25
N ASN A 50 2.96 -3.08 -4.27
CA ASN A 50 4.16 -2.23 -4.23
C ASN A 50 5.36 -2.94 -3.57
N GLY A 51 5.23 -4.20 -3.16
CA GLY A 51 6.30 -4.94 -2.49
C GLY A 51 6.67 -4.41 -1.10
N LEU A 52 5.75 -3.67 -0.46
CA LEU A 52 5.88 -3.21 0.92
C LEU A 52 5.39 -4.33 1.87
N PRO A 53 5.93 -4.52 3.09
CA PRO A 53 6.86 -3.67 3.85
C PRO A 53 8.33 -3.97 3.54
N GLN A 54 8.98 -3.07 2.81
CA GLN A 54 10.39 -3.20 2.49
C GLN A 54 11.25 -2.45 3.51
N ALA A 55 11.73 -3.16 4.54
CA ALA A 55 12.49 -2.56 5.63
C ALA A 55 13.81 -1.90 5.22
N ALA A 56 14.47 -2.40 4.16
CA ALA A 56 15.71 -1.84 3.65
C ALA A 56 15.78 -1.96 2.12
N HIS A 57 15.52 -0.86 1.41
CA HIS A 57 15.78 -0.76 -0.02
C HIS A 57 17.21 -0.21 -0.24
N PRO A 58 18.05 -0.82 -1.09
CA PRO A 58 19.44 -0.37 -1.31
C PRO A 58 19.57 1.12 -1.66
N ALA A 59 18.63 1.68 -2.43
CA ALA A 59 18.60 3.10 -2.78
C ALA A 59 18.73 4.07 -1.59
N VAL A 60 18.33 3.68 -0.38
CA VAL A 60 18.46 4.50 0.83
C VAL A 60 19.93 4.81 1.17
N LEU A 61 20.87 3.95 0.74
CA LEU A 61 22.30 4.13 0.95
C LEU A 61 22.94 5.13 -0.04
N ALA A 62 22.21 5.57 -1.07
CA ALA A 62 22.73 6.54 -2.04
C ALA A 62 22.99 7.90 -1.37
N ARG A 63 24.12 8.54 -1.69
CA ARG A 63 24.46 9.86 -1.10
C ARG A 63 23.41 10.93 -1.40
N GLY A 64 22.81 10.86 -2.59
CA GLY A 64 21.76 11.80 -3.05
C GLY A 64 20.34 11.45 -2.61
N TYR A 65 20.10 10.36 -1.89
CA TYR A 65 18.75 9.88 -1.59
C TYR A 65 17.89 10.91 -0.86
N ALA A 66 18.46 11.61 0.12
CA ALA A 66 17.75 12.65 0.87
C ALA A 66 17.25 13.80 -0.02
N ARG A 67 18.03 14.18 -1.04
CA ARG A 67 17.61 15.20 -2.01
C ARG A 67 16.44 14.72 -2.86
N VAL A 68 16.48 13.46 -3.32
CA VAL A 68 15.39 12.84 -4.10
C VAL A 68 14.06 12.80 -3.34
N LEU A 69 14.09 12.72 -2.01
CA LEU A 69 12.87 12.73 -1.18
C LEU A 69 12.25 14.12 -0.99
N VAL A 70 13.01 15.19 -1.21
CA VAL A 70 12.59 16.56 -0.86
C VAL A 70 12.31 17.39 -2.11
N ASP A 71 13.32 17.55 -2.97
CA ASP A 71 13.30 18.53 -4.07
C ASP A 71 13.97 18.03 -5.36
N GLY A 72 14.55 16.82 -5.34
CA GLY A 72 15.22 16.20 -6.49
C GLY A 72 14.41 15.09 -7.16
N TYR A 73 14.85 14.71 -8.36
CA TYR A 73 14.38 13.51 -9.05
C TYR A 73 15.48 12.46 -9.04
N GLY A 74 15.10 11.20 -8.89
CA GLY A 74 16.03 10.07 -8.88
C GLY A 74 15.55 8.95 -9.79
N VAL A 75 16.49 8.32 -10.50
CA VAL A 75 16.25 7.11 -11.28
C VAL A 75 17.16 6.03 -10.73
N PHE A 76 16.59 4.86 -10.43
CA PHE A 76 17.34 3.71 -9.94
C PHE A 76 17.37 2.64 -11.02
N VAL A 77 18.58 2.22 -11.41
CA VAL A 77 18.79 1.16 -12.40
C VAL A 77 19.30 -0.07 -11.67
N TYR A 78 18.57 -1.18 -11.79
CA TYR A 78 18.94 -2.43 -11.13
C TYR A 78 20.01 -3.17 -11.92
N ALA A 79 21.07 -3.58 -11.22
CA ALA A 79 22.13 -4.41 -11.79
C ALA A 79 21.67 -5.84 -12.18
N SER A 80 20.45 -6.24 -11.80
CA SER A 80 19.85 -7.51 -12.16
C SER A 80 19.23 -7.55 -13.56
N ASP A 81 19.11 -6.40 -14.25
CA ASP A 81 18.64 -6.38 -15.64
C ASP A 81 19.68 -7.03 -16.56
N PRO A 82 19.30 -7.99 -17.44
CA PRO A 82 20.24 -8.63 -18.37
C PRO A 82 20.96 -7.65 -19.33
N ARG A 83 20.39 -6.46 -19.56
CA ARG A 83 20.97 -5.41 -20.40
C ARG A 83 21.81 -4.41 -19.61
N PHE A 84 21.90 -4.58 -18.29
CA PHE A 84 22.71 -3.70 -17.46
C PHE A 84 24.19 -3.91 -17.73
N ASP A 85 24.86 -2.84 -18.17
CA ASP A 85 26.31 -2.74 -18.17
C ASP A 85 26.72 -1.47 -17.42
N LEU A 86 27.66 -1.62 -16.48
CA LEU A 86 27.98 -0.57 -15.51
C LEU A 86 28.54 0.69 -16.17
N GLU A 87 29.44 0.51 -17.13
CA GLU A 87 30.17 1.62 -17.74
C GLU A 87 29.30 2.36 -18.76
N SER A 88 28.59 1.63 -19.63
CA SER A 88 27.65 2.24 -20.58
C SER A 88 26.47 2.93 -19.90
N THR A 89 25.92 2.36 -18.82
CA THR A 89 24.83 2.98 -18.05
C THR A 89 25.28 4.27 -17.39
N LYS A 90 26.47 4.27 -16.75
CA LYS A 90 27.06 5.50 -16.18
C LYS A 90 27.30 6.56 -17.24
N ALA A 91 27.83 6.18 -18.41
CA ALA A 91 28.07 7.10 -19.51
C ALA A 91 26.77 7.71 -20.03
N LEU A 92 25.71 6.91 -20.20
CA LEU A 92 24.38 7.36 -20.61
C LEU A 92 23.79 8.38 -19.61
N LEU A 93 23.79 8.04 -18.32
CA LEU A 93 23.23 8.88 -17.26
C LEU A 93 24.00 10.21 -17.13
N ARG A 94 25.34 10.17 -17.19
CA ARG A 94 26.16 11.38 -17.23
C ARG A 94 25.91 12.21 -18.49
N GLY A 95 25.68 11.56 -19.63
CA GLY A 95 25.38 12.21 -20.90
C GLY A 95 24.09 13.04 -20.86
N VAL A 96 23.10 12.63 -20.06
CA VAL A 96 21.87 13.40 -19.81
C VAL A 96 21.99 14.38 -18.64
N GLY A 97 23.20 14.56 -18.09
CA GLY A 97 23.47 15.51 -17.00
C GLY A 97 23.17 14.99 -15.59
N ALA A 98 22.94 13.68 -15.42
CA ALA A 98 22.66 13.12 -14.10
C ALA A 98 23.96 12.90 -13.27
N GLU A 99 23.84 13.14 -11.96
CA GLU A 99 24.82 12.68 -10.98
C GLU A 99 24.62 11.17 -10.75
N VAL A 100 25.70 10.37 -10.76
CA VAL A 100 25.62 8.91 -10.72
C VAL A 100 26.38 8.36 -9.51
N ASP A 101 25.65 7.64 -8.66
CA ASP A 101 26.18 6.94 -7.48
C ASP A 101 25.95 5.43 -7.60
N GLY A 102 26.94 4.63 -7.21
CA GLY A 102 26.89 3.17 -7.29
C GLY A 102 26.56 2.59 -5.93
N VAL A 103 25.37 2.02 -5.79
CA VAL A 103 24.90 1.48 -4.51
C VAL A 103 24.81 -0.03 -4.56
N ARG A 104 25.34 -0.69 -3.53
CA ARG A 104 25.30 -2.15 -3.38
C ARG A 104 24.65 -2.50 -2.05
N ARG A 105 23.92 -3.62 -2.04
CA ARG A 105 23.44 -4.25 -0.82
C ARG A 105 24.59 -5.10 -0.27
N ASP A 106 25.01 -4.82 0.97
CA ASP A 106 25.98 -5.67 1.70
C ASP A 106 25.41 -7.08 1.95
#